data_AF-A0A946V0B1-F1
#
_entry.id   AF-A0A946V0B1-F1
#
_cell.length_a   1.000
_cell.length_b   1.000
_cell.length_c   1.000
_cell.angle_alpha   90.00
_cell.angle_beta   90.00
_cell.angle_gamma   90.00
#
_symmetry.space_group_name_H-M   'P 1'
#
loop_
_entity.id
_entity.type
_entity.pdbx_description
1 polymer ?
#
loop_
_entity_poly.entity_id
_entity_poly.type
_entity_poly.pdbx_seq_one_letter_code
_entity_poly.pdbx_strand_id
1 'polypeptide(L)' 'KWAEVLAADAFAAFEEAGIFDRSTADRFRHEILEIGGSGKFMDAYVAFRGRKPTLDALLRLNGITDE' A
#
# COMPACT_ATOMS: atom_id res chain seq x y z
N LYS A 1 -9.73 -7.30 8.25
CA LYS A 1 -8.35 -7.80 8.41
C LYS A 1 -7.51 -7.77 7.12
N TRP A 2 -7.83 -8.47 6.02
CA TRP A 2 -7.00 -8.31 4.80
C TRP A 2 -6.98 -6.85 4.30
N ALA A 3 -8.14 -6.19 4.22
CA ALA A 3 -8.18 -4.77 3.85
C ALA A 3 -7.29 -3.85 4.72
N GLU A 4 -7.11 -4.16 6.01
CA GLU A 4 -6.25 -3.39 6.92
C GLU A 4 -4.77 -3.58 6.60
N VAL A 5 -4.33 -4.79 6.26
CA VAL A 5 -2.95 -5.05 5.82
C VAL A 5 -2.65 -4.24 4.56
N LEU A 6 -3.56 -4.26 3.58
CA LEU A 6 -3.39 -3.51 2.32
C LEU A 6 -3.35 -2.00 2.56
N ALA A 7 -4.22 -1.48 3.42
CA ALA A 7 -4.27 -0.07 3.74
C ALA A 7 -3.00 0.40 4.47
N ALA A 8 -2.56 -0.36 5.48
CA ALA A 8 -1.34 -0.05 6.23
C ALA A 8 -0.10 -0.11 5.34
N ASP A 9 0.03 -1.17 4.53
CA ASP A 9 1.18 -1.36 3.63
C ASP A 9 1.19 -0.34 2.47
N ALA A 10 0.01 0.07 1.99
CA ALA A 10 -0.10 1.12 0.99
C ALA A 10 0.26 2.49 1.57
N PHE A 11 -0.20 2.80 2.78
CA PHE A 11 0.16 4.04 3.45
C PHE A 11 1.66 4.10 3.77
N ALA A 12 2.28 2.97 4.11
CA ALA A 12 3.74 2.91 4.32
C ALA A 12 4.54 3.35 3.07
N ALA A 13 4.03 3.15 1.85
CA ALA A 13 4.68 3.68 0.64
C ALA A 13 4.72 5.22 0.63
N PHE A 14 3.69 5.88 1.17
CA PHE A 14 3.68 7.34 1.34
C PHE A 14 4.60 7.78 2.48
N GLU A 15 4.71 7.03 3.57
CA GLU A 15 5.67 7.34 4.64
C GLU A 15 7.13 7.22 4.15
N GLU A 16 7.43 6.23 3.31
CA GLU A 16 8.76 5.99 2.71
C GLU A 16 9.16 7.10 1.73
N ALA A 17 8.22 7.61 0.92
CA ALA A 17 8.50 8.63 -0.11
C ALA A 17 8.27 10.08 0.38
N GLY A 18 7.48 10.27 1.42
CA GLY A 18 6.93 11.55 1.87
C GLY A 18 5.41 11.59 1.67
N ILE A 19 4.67 11.95 2.72
CA ILE A 19 3.19 11.79 2.77
C ILE A 19 2.42 12.56 1.68
N PHE A 20 3.04 13.57 1.09
CA PHE A 20 2.48 14.37 -0.02
C PHE A 20 3.28 14.23 -1.32
N ASP A 21 4.09 13.18 -1.47
CA ASP A 21 4.84 12.91 -2.70
C ASP A 21 3.86 12.68 -3.87
N ARG A 22 3.98 13.54 -4.88
CA ARG A 22 3.08 13.53 -6.04
C ARG A 22 3.26 12.26 -6.88
N SER A 23 4.49 11.77 -7.02
CA SER A 23 4.74 10.58 -7.83
C SER A 23 4.04 9.35 -7.23
N THR A 24 4.10 9.21 -5.91
CA THR A 24 3.43 8.12 -5.18
C THR A 24 1.91 8.25 -5.24
N ALA A 25 1.37 9.46 -5.13
CA ALA A 25 -0.05 9.72 -5.32
C ALA A 25 -0.54 9.37 -6.74
N ASP A 26 0.22 9.74 -7.78
CA ASP A 26 -0.11 9.44 -9.17
C ASP A 26 -0.11 7.92 -9.42
N ARG A 27 0.88 7.18 -8.90
CA ARG A 27 0.89 5.71 -8.97
C ARG A 27 -0.31 5.09 -8.23
N PHE A 28 -0.60 5.55 -7.02
CA PHE A 28 -1.73 5.03 -6.24
C PHE A 28 -3.06 5.24 -6.98
N ARG A 29 -3.24 6.41 -7.60
CA ARG A 29 -4.41 6.71 -8.40
C ARG A 29 -4.54 5.75 -9.59
N HIS A 30 -3.51 5.64 -10.42
CA HIS A 30 -3.56 4.85 -11.66
C HIS A 30 -3.68 3.35 -11.41
N GLU A 31 -2.93 2.83 -10.44
CA GLU A 31 -2.85 1.38 -10.22
C GLU A 31 -3.95 0.88 -9.26
N ILE A 32 -4.38 1.67 -8.28
CA ILE A 32 -5.37 1.20 -7.29
C ILE A 32 -6.76 1.77 -7.55
N LEU A 33 -6.88 3.09 -7.61
CA LEU A 33 -8.20 3.75 -7.60
C LEU A 33 -8.90 3.68 -8.97
N GLU A 34 -8.16 3.82 -10.07
CA GLU A 34 -8.73 3.84 -11.43
C GLU A 34 -9.07 2.43 -11.95
N ILE A 35 -8.39 1.39 -11.46
CA ILE A 35 -8.60 0.00 -11.93
C ILE A 35 -9.93 -0.60 -11.42
N GLY A 36 -10.44 -0.12 -10.28
CA GLY A 36 -11.69 -0.60 -9.70
C GLY A 36 -11.67 -2.10 -9.34
N GLY A 37 -12.84 -2.74 -9.32
CA GLY A 37 -13.00 -4.14 -8.90
C GLY A 37 -12.56 -5.20 -9.92
N SER A 38 -11.60 -4.90 -10.79
CA SER A 38 -11.13 -5.88 -11.77
C SER A 38 -10.37 -7.02 -11.09
N GLY A 39 -10.44 -8.24 -11.65
CA GLY A 39 -9.79 -9.44 -11.10
C GLY A 39 -8.25 -9.44 -11.10
N LYS A 40 -7.61 -8.30 -11.38
CA LYS A 40 -6.15 -8.12 -11.45
C LYS A 40 -5.57 -7.33 -10.27
N PHE A 41 -6.32 -7.26 -9.16
CA PHE A 41 -5.95 -6.47 -7.98
C PHE A 41 -4.51 -6.70 -7.50
N MET A 42 -4.05 -7.95 -7.43
CA MET A 42 -2.69 -8.23 -6.93
C MET A 42 -1.59 -7.72 -7.85
N ASP A 43 -1.76 -7.80 -9.17
CA ASP A 43 -0.78 -7.29 -10.13
C ASP A 43 -0.70 -5.77 -10.05
N ALA A 44 -1.87 -5.12 -9.97
CA ALA A 44 -2.01 -3.69 -9.76
C ALA A 44 -1.37 -3.22 -8.44
N TYR A 45 -1.58 -3.98 -7.36
CA TYR A 45 -0.96 -3.68 -6.08
C TYR A 45 0.57 -3.78 -6.15
N VAL A 46 1.10 -4.80 -6.83
CA VAL A 46 2.54 -4.94 -7.05
C VAL A 46 3.06 -3.80 -7.93
N ALA A 47 2.32 -3.35 -8.95
CA ALA A 47 2.70 -2.21 -9.78
C ALA A 47 2.79 -0.90 -8.98
N PHE A 48 1.84 -0.67 -8.06
CA PHE A 48 1.86 0.47 -7.14
C PHE A 48 3.01 0.37 -6.13
N ARG A 49 3.12 -0.77 -5.44
CA ARG A 49 3.97 -0.93 -4.24
C ARG A 49 5.39 -1.37 -4.57
N GLY A 50 5.62 -1.93 -5.76
CA GLY A 50 6.86 -2.59 -6.18
C GLY A 50 7.05 -3.99 -5.60
N ARG A 51 6.16 -4.42 -4.68
CA ARG A 51 6.21 -5.72 -4.01
C ARG A 51 4.80 -6.16 -3.59
N LYS A 52 4.69 -7.43 -3.17
CA LYS A 52 3.48 -7.92 -2.48
C LYS A 52 3.30 -7.20 -1.13
N PRO A 53 2.06 -7.06 -0.64
CA PRO A 53 1.78 -6.47 0.66
C PRO A 53 2.43 -7.29 1.80
N THR A 54 2.88 -6.60 2.83
CA THR A 54 3.49 -7.18 4.03
C THR A 54 2.68 -6.82 5.26
N LEU A 55 2.82 -7.59 6.35
CA LEU A 55 2.13 -7.28 7.61
C LEU A 55 2.84 -6.19 8.42
N ASP A 56 4.09 -5.88 8.11
CA ASP A 56 4.99 -5.08 8.94
C ASP A 56 4.38 -3.72 9.31
N ALA A 57 3.82 -3.02 8.32
CA ALA A 57 3.16 -1.73 8.53
C ALA A 57 1.95 -1.83 9.47
N LEU A 58 1.16 -2.91 9.34
CA LEU A 58 0.01 -3.15 10.21
C LEU A 58 0.46 -3.52 11.63
N LEU A 59 1.51 -4.33 11.78
CA LEU A 59 2.05 -4.69 13.10
C LEU A 59 2.58 -3.45 13.83
N ARG A 60 3.34 -2.60 13.15
CA ARG A 60 3.84 -1.33 13.70
C ARG A 60 2.68 -0.40 14.10
N LEU A 61 1.63 -0.30 13.27
CA LEU A 61 0.44 0.49 13.59
C LEU A 61 -0.29 0.00 14.85
N ASN A 62 -0.27 -1.31 15.11
CA ASN A 62 -0.86 -1.91 16.30
C ASN A 62 0.10 -1.97 17.51
N GLY A 63 1.34 -1.48 17.38
CA GLY A 63 2.36 -1.55 18.43
C GLY A 63 2.88 -2.97 18.72
N ILE A 64 2.89 -3.85 17.71
CA ILE A 64 3.30 -5.27 17.82
C ILE A 64 4.60 -5.51 17.03
N THR A 65 5.57 -4.60 17.13
CA THR A 65 6.90 -4.78 16.52
C THR A 65 7.92 -5.07 17.61
N ASP A 66 8.70 -6.14 17.44
CA ASP A 66 9.93 -6.37 18.21
C ASP A 66 10.92 -5.24 17.84
N GLU A 67 11.42 -4.52 18.84
CA GLU A 67 12.51 -3.55 18.67
C GLU A 67 13.81 -4.21 18.17
#